data_AF-A0A7J6T6W9-F1
#
_entry.id   AF-A0A7J6T6W9-F1
#
_cell.length_a   1.000
_cell.length_b   1.000
_cell.length_c   1.000
_cell.angle_alpha   90.00
_cell.angle_beta   90.00
_cell.angle_gamma   90.00
#
_symmetry.space_group_name_H-M   'P 1'
#
loop_
_entity.id
_entity.type
_entity.pdbx_description
1 polymer ?
#
loop_
_entity_poly.entity_id
_entity_poly.type
_entity_poly.pdbx_seq_one_letter_code
_entity_poly.pdbx_strand_id
1 'polypeptide(L)'
;MLKPSKSDKLIRDLFVGRLENYIECLDVDYKSTKEEVFYDLQLNVLSLTGEPLGSVEDSLKEYLQPEVMDGDDKYDAEGFGKQRARKGLRLLSMPPVFTIQLKRFCFS
;
A
#
# COMPACT_ATOMS: atom_id res chain seq x y z
N MET A 1 -22.89 13.83 17.16
CA MET A 1 -21.56 13.66 16.55
C MET A 1 -20.63 14.75 17.06
N LEU A 2 -19.47 14.41 17.64
CA LEU A 2 -18.45 15.39 18.00
C LEU A 2 -17.78 15.93 16.73
N LYS A 3 -17.60 17.26 16.65
CA LYS A 3 -16.77 17.89 15.63
C LYS A 3 -15.30 17.73 16.01
N PRO A 4 -14.40 17.45 15.05
CA PRO A 4 -12.97 17.38 15.32
C PRO A 4 -12.46 18.71 15.88
N SER A 5 -11.56 18.63 16.85
CA SER A 5 -10.93 19.80 17.45
C SER A 5 -9.98 20.48 16.45
N LYS A 6 -9.55 21.71 16.75
CA LYS A 6 -8.53 22.40 15.95
C LYS A 6 -7.23 21.59 15.85
N SER A 7 -6.87 20.89 16.94
CA SER A 7 -5.68 20.04 17.00
C SER A 7 -5.81 18.81 16.10
N ASP A 8 -7.00 18.19 16.05
CA ASP A 8 -7.24 17.03 15.18
C ASP A 8 -7.13 17.39 13.71
N LYS A 9 -7.60 18.59 13.33
CA LYS A 9 -7.44 19.11 11.98
C LYS A 9 -5.96 19.33 11.65
N LEU A 10 -5.21 19.96 12.55
CA LEU A 10 -3.78 20.21 12.34
C LEU A 10 -2.99 18.90 12.18
N ILE A 11 -3.27 17.87 12.99
CA ILE A 11 -2.62 16.56 12.89
C ILE A 11 -2.93 15.94 11.51
N ARG A 12 -4.18 15.99 11.06
CA ARG A 12 -4.55 15.47 9.74
C ARG A 12 -3.85 16.23 8.62
N ASP A 13 -3.85 17.56 8.67
CA ASP A 13 -3.25 18.40 7.64
C ASP A 13 -1.73 18.19 7.53
N LEU A 14 -1.05 17.80 8.63
CA LEU A 14 0.40 17.59 8.65
C LEU A 14 0.83 16.16 8.34
N PHE A 15 0.09 15.15 8.80
CA PHE A 15 0.57 13.76 8.79
C PHE A 15 -0.22 12.81 7.88
N VAL A 16 -1.41 13.21 7.39
CA VAL A 16 -2.22 12.31 6.57
C VAL A 16 -1.83 12.37 5.09
N GLY A 17 -1.33 11.25 4.60
CA GLY A 17 -1.25 10.94 3.17
C GLY A 17 -2.44 10.12 2.69
N ARG A 18 -2.54 9.93 1.38
CA ARG A 18 -3.55 9.06 0.75
C ARG A 18 -2.89 8.09 -0.20
N LEU A 19 -3.39 6.86 -0.19
CA LEU A 19 -2.99 5.80 -1.09
C LEU A 19 -4.22 5.14 -1.71
N GLU A 20 -4.03 4.50 -2.85
CA GLU A 20 -5.01 3.66 -3.52
C GLU A 20 -4.50 2.22 -3.50
N ASN A 21 -5.25 1.33 -2.86
CA ASN A 21 -5.12 -0.10 -3.08
C ASN A 21 -5.87 -0.44 -4.36
N TYR A 22 -5.22 -1.09 -5.31
CA TYR A 22 -5.86 -1.49 -6.56
C TYR A 22 -5.67 -2.97 -6.85
N ILE A 23 -6.67 -3.53 -7.52
CA ILE A 23 -6.65 -4.85 -8.16
C ILE A 23 -7.15 -4.65 -9.57
N GLU A 24 -6.33 -4.99 -10.56
CA GLU A 24 -6.65 -4.87 -11.99
C GLU A 24 -6.55 -6.26 -12.62
N CYS A 25 -7.66 -6.79 -13.14
CA CYS A 25 -7.65 -8.06 -13.85
C CYS A 25 -6.85 -7.94 -15.14
N LEU A 26 -6.09 -8.98 -15.48
CA LEU A 26 -5.22 -8.98 -16.66
C LEU A 26 -5.93 -9.49 -17.93
N ASP A 27 -6.93 -10.36 -17.75
CA ASP A 27 -7.59 -11.09 -18.85
C ASP A 27 -9.02 -10.60 -19.11
N VAL A 28 -9.55 -9.70 -18.26
CA VAL A 28 -10.90 -9.11 -18.38
C VAL A 28 -10.85 -7.63 -17.98
N ASP A 29 -11.78 -6.83 -18.50
CA ASP A 29 -11.91 -5.40 -18.14
C ASP A 29 -12.65 -5.24 -16.81
N TYR A 30 -11.94 -5.58 -15.72
CA TYR A 30 -12.41 -5.43 -14.35
C TYR A 30 -11.32 -4.82 -13.48
N LYS A 31 -11.70 -3.84 -12.66
CA LYS A 31 -10.82 -3.23 -11.67
C LYS A 31 -11.56 -2.95 -10.37
N SER A 32 -10.89 -3.17 -9.25
CA SER A 32 -11.34 -2.79 -7.92
C SER A 32 -10.31 -1.85 -7.31
N THR A 33 -10.75 -0.69 -6.82
CA THR A 33 -9.88 0.30 -6.18
C THR A 33 -10.46 0.70 -4.83
N LYS A 34 -9.59 1.01 -3.88
CA LYS A 34 -9.96 1.50 -2.56
C LYS A 34 -8.95 2.55 -2.09
N GLU A 35 -9.44 3.77 -1.92
CA GLU A 35 -8.67 4.84 -1.31
C GLU A 35 -8.59 4.65 0.21
N GLU A 36 -7.39 4.79 0.76
CA GLU A 36 -7.13 4.77 2.19
C GLU A 36 -6.21 5.93 2.59
N VAL A 37 -6.32 6.35 3.85
CA VAL A 37 -5.43 7.33 4.46
C VAL A 37 -4.33 6.63 5.24
N PHE A 38 -3.12 7.20 5.23
CA PHE A 38 -2.01 6.71 6.05
C PHE A 38 -1.38 7.85 6.84
N TYR A 39 -0.84 7.55 8.03
CA TYR A 39 -0.07 8.48 8.87
C TYR A 39 1.43 8.16 8.81
N ASP A 40 1.77 6.90 8.60
CA ASP A 40 3.12 6.40 8.41
C ASP A 40 3.13 5.29 7.35
N LEU A 41 4.29 5.04 6.75
CA LEU A 41 4.54 3.82 5.99
C LEU A 41 5.51 2.90 6.74
N GLN A 42 5.17 1.63 6.80
CA GLN A 42 6.01 0.60 7.40
C GLN A 42 6.78 -0.14 6.32
N LEU A 43 8.06 0.20 6.19
CA LEU A 43 8.93 -0.32 5.14
C LEU A 43 9.77 -1.50 5.63
N ASN A 44 9.86 -2.53 4.81
CA ASN A 44 10.75 -3.67 5.07
C ASN A 44 12.22 -3.24 4.88
N VAL A 45 13.13 -3.84 5.63
CA VAL A 45 14.59 -3.68 5.44
C VAL A 45 15.23 -4.91 4.79
N LEU A 46 14.45 -5.98 4.64
CA LEU A 46 14.77 -7.19 3.90
C LEU A 46 13.73 -7.32 2.79
N SER A 47 14.16 -7.77 1.62
CA SER A 47 13.30 -8.05 0.50
C SER A 47 12.35 -9.22 0.81
N LEU A 48 11.35 -9.42 -0.05
CA LEU A 48 10.52 -10.64 0.00
C LEU A 48 11.34 -11.93 -0.16
N THR A 49 12.53 -11.85 -0.77
CA THR A 49 13.47 -12.97 -0.91
C THR A 49 14.47 -13.08 0.24
N GLY A 50 14.41 -12.17 1.23
CA GLY A 50 15.29 -12.15 2.39
C GLY A 50 16.59 -11.36 2.23
N GLU A 51 16.79 -10.72 1.08
CA GLU A 51 18.01 -9.94 0.79
C GLU A 51 17.92 -8.53 1.40
N PRO A 52 19.01 -7.96 1.96
CA PRO A 52 18.96 -6.62 2.51
C PRO A 52 18.60 -5.54 1.48
N LEU A 53 17.69 -4.64 1.85
CA LEU A 53 17.38 -3.43 1.08
C LEU A 53 18.30 -2.30 1.56
N GLY A 54 19.12 -1.78 0.64
CA GLY A 54 20.24 -0.90 0.96
C GLY A 54 19.86 0.55 1.25
N SER A 55 18.64 0.97 0.91
CA SER A 55 18.18 2.36 1.03
C SER A 55 16.67 2.43 1.31
N VAL A 56 16.20 3.58 1.79
CA VAL A 56 14.76 3.84 1.99
C VAL A 56 14.04 3.81 0.65
N GLU A 57 14.70 4.29 -0.40
CA GLU A 57 14.21 4.29 -1.77
C GLU A 57 13.99 2.87 -2.27
N ASP A 58 14.90 1.93 -1.98
CA ASP A 58 14.74 0.54 -2.38
C ASP A 58 13.60 -0.14 -1.60
N SER A 59 13.50 0.15 -0.30
CA SER A 59 12.35 -0.30 0.49
C SER A 59 11.02 0.26 0.00
N LEU A 60 10.98 1.52 -0.45
CA LEU A 60 9.78 2.14 -0.98
C LEU A 60 9.42 1.58 -2.37
N LYS A 61 10.42 1.32 -3.22
CA LYS A 61 10.22 0.65 -4.51
C LYS A 61 9.59 -0.72 -4.32
N GLU A 62 10.12 -1.52 -3.38
CA GLU A 62 9.54 -2.84 -3.08
C GLU A 62 8.15 -2.72 -2.46
N TYR A 63 7.93 -1.78 -1.55
CA TYR A 63 6.61 -1.54 -0.94
C TYR A 63 5.53 -1.20 -1.97
N LEU A 64 5.89 -0.47 -3.04
CA LEU A 64 4.98 -0.08 -4.11
C LEU A 64 4.99 -1.07 -5.30
N GLN A 65 5.83 -2.10 -5.26
CA GLN A 65 5.95 -3.06 -6.34
C GLN A 65 4.67 -3.90 -6.41
N PRO A 66 3.92 -3.87 -7.53
CA PRO A 66 2.73 -4.68 -7.64
C PRO A 66 3.05 -6.17 -7.74
N GLU A 67 2.20 -6.96 -7.12
CA GLU A 67 2.22 -8.42 -7.14
C GLU A 67 1.23 -8.95 -8.18
N VAL A 68 1.54 -10.10 -8.78
CA VAL A 68 0.64 -10.79 -9.69
C VAL A 68 -0.03 -11.94 -8.95
N MET A 69 -1.36 -11.89 -8.89
CA MET A 69 -2.24 -12.92 -8.37
C MET A 69 -2.53 -13.93 -9.49
N ASP A 70 -1.92 -15.12 -9.41
CA ASP A 70 -2.01 -16.18 -10.41
C ASP A 70 -2.03 -17.57 -9.76
N GLY A 71 -2.22 -18.63 -10.56
CA GLY A 71 -2.28 -20.00 -10.06
C GLY A 71 -3.47 -20.19 -9.11
N ASP A 72 -3.17 -20.64 -7.89
CA ASP A 72 -4.16 -20.85 -6.84
C ASP A 72 -4.58 -19.54 -6.14
N ASP A 73 -3.76 -18.48 -6.24
CA ASP A 73 -3.97 -17.16 -5.61
C ASP A 73 -4.73 -16.17 -6.51
N LYS A 74 -5.46 -16.66 -7.53
CA LYS A 74 -6.26 -15.82 -8.42
C LYS A 74 -7.33 -15.03 -7.66
N TYR A 75 -7.57 -13.81 -8.12
CA TYR A 75 -8.58 -12.91 -7.57
C TYR A 75 -9.98 -13.32 -8.04
N ASP A 76 -10.95 -13.37 -7.12
CA ASP A 76 -12.35 -13.62 -7.47
C ASP A 76 -13.03 -12.31 -7.87
N ALA A 77 -13.13 -12.08 -9.18
CA ALA A 77 -13.71 -10.88 -9.75
C ALA A 77 -15.23 -11.03 -9.90
N GLU A 78 -15.98 -10.07 -9.37
CA GLU A 78 -17.44 -10.09 -9.40
C GLU A 78 -17.95 -10.17 -10.86
N GLY A 79 -18.74 -11.21 -11.15
CA GLY A 79 -19.27 -11.46 -12.50
C GLY A 79 -18.30 -12.15 -13.48
N PHE A 80 -17.02 -12.31 -13.13
CA PHE A 80 -16.00 -12.93 -13.99
C PHE A 80 -15.34 -14.18 -13.36
N GLY A 81 -15.59 -14.45 -12.07
CA GLY A 81 -14.99 -15.55 -11.34
C GLY A 81 -13.48 -15.36 -11.08
N LYS A 82 -12.76 -16.46 -10.89
CA LYS A 82 -11.31 -16.42 -10.61
C LYS A 82 -10.50 -15.94 -11.82
N GLN A 83 -9.84 -14.81 -11.68
CA GLN A 83 -9.04 -14.15 -12.71
C GLN A 83 -7.60 -13.89 -12.25
N ARG A 84 -6.69 -13.87 -13.22
CA ARG A 84 -5.34 -13.35 -12.97
C ARG A 84 -5.44 -11.85 -12.81
N ALA A 85 -4.78 -11.31 -11.79
CA ALA A 85 -4.87 -9.89 -11.50
C ALA A 85 -3.54 -9.33 -11.03
N ARG A 86 -3.35 -8.03 -11.21
CA ARG A 86 -2.26 -7.26 -10.62
C ARG A 86 -2.81 -6.53 -9.40
N LYS A 87 -2.21 -6.76 -8.24
CA LYS A 87 -2.54 -6.08 -6.99
C LYS A 87 -1.39 -5.15 -6.61
N GLY A 88 -1.69 -3.94 -6.18
CA GLY A 88 -0.65 -3.00 -5.77
C GLY A 88 -1.18 -1.79 -5.01
N LEU A 89 -0.25 -0.88 -4.73
CA LEU A 89 -0.49 0.39 -4.05
C LEU A 89 -0.04 1.54 -4.93
N ARG A 90 -0.79 2.66 -4.91
CA ARG A 90 -0.40 3.92 -5.54
C ARG A 90 -0.49 5.05 -4.52
N LEU A 91 0.53 5.89 -4.46
CA LEU A 91 0.47 7.10 -3.65
C LEU A 91 -0.37 8.16 -4.38
N LEU A 92 -1.46 8.60 -3.76
CA LEU A 92 -2.33 9.65 -4.29
C LEU A 92 -1.92 11.03 -3.80
N SER A 93 -1.49 11.13 -2.54
CA SER A 93 -0.95 12.37 -1.98
C SER A 93 -0.01 12.11 -0.82
N MET A 94 1.06 12.89 -0.75
CA MET A 94 2.03 12.85 0.34
C MET A 94 1.68 13.89 1.42
N PRO A 95 1.85 13.56 2.71
CA PRO A 95 1.72 14.53 3.78
C PRO A 95 2.93 15.48 3.83
N PRO A 96 2.78 16.70 4.38
CA PRO A 96 3.91 17.59 4.65
C PRO A 96 4.96 16.99 5.58
N VAL A 97 4.53 16.22 6.59
CA VAL A 97 5.41 15.45 7.48
C VAL A 97 5.22 13.98 7.16
N PHE A 98 6.23 13.39 6.52
CA PHE A 98 6.20 12.00 6.12
C PHE A 98 6.98 11.13 7.11
N THR A 99 6.27 10.24 7.80
CA THR A 99 6.85 9.33 8.80
C THR A 99 7.02 7.94 8.20
N ILE A 100 8.21 7.35 8.39
CA ILE A 100 8.55 6.00 7.94
C ILE A 100 8.98 5.18 9.13
N GLN A 101 8.36 4.02 9.32
CA GLN A 101 8.80 3.01 10.27
C GLN A 101 9.56 1.91 9.53
N LEU A 102 10.84 1.72 9.85
CA LEU A 102 11.63 0.62 9.32
C LEU A 102 11.40 -0.65 10.15
N LYS A 103 10.90 -1.72 9.52
CA LYS A 103 10.68 -3.02 10.15
C LYS A 103 12.00 -3.77 10.33
N ARG A 104 12.73 -3.42 11.40
CA ARG A 104 14.04 -4.02 11.72
C ARG A 104 13.97 -5.23 12.66
N PHE A 105 12.79 -5.56 13.18
CA PHE A 105 12.59 -6.68 14.09
C PHE A 105 11.97 -7.85 13.32
N CYS A 106 12.72 -8.95 13.22
CA CYS A 106 12.21 -10.26 12.82
C CYS A 106 12.22 -11.15 14.07
N PHE A 107 11.11 -11.82 14.37
CA PHE A 107 11.10 -12.87 15.37
C PHE A 107 11.77 -14.11 14.76
N SER A 108 12.91 -14.51 15.34
CA SER A 108 13.58 -15.79 15.08
C SER A 108 12.97 -16.91 15.91
#